data_AF-A0A7X8YNQ8-F1
#
_entry.id   AF-A0A7X8YNQ8-F1
#
_cell.length_a   1.000
_cell.length_b   1.000
_cell.length_c   1.000
_cell.angle_alpha   90.00
_cell.angle_beta   90.00
_cell.angle_gamma   90.00
#
_symmetry.space_group_name_H-M   'P 1'
#
loop_
_entity.id
_entity.type
_entity.pdbx_description
1 polymer ?
#
loop_
_entity_poly.entity_id
_entity_poly.type
_entity_poly.pdbx_seq_one_letter_code
_entity_poly.pdbx_strand_id
1 'polypeptide(L)'
;MKLPVVNELYELIEAEGLLIECLRPWEVQFQRYDKELSQVLHWKTLPMATVAINRHLEAEPRVGSHLAAIFPLILMSDHIHAQVTDDYNKTDGDDSFPYSILLGDYLFGKAVGMLTRIDGHRLLPYFSDLICLVNEGHVMGKLSGNKVDFETLAREKASYYQYSFLTAAVFSGKGPYECAFYEKIGYHLGMALTLFDKGFSKASFTHIGQMNNLWSDNFCRSNRSSDVLRDLLDVFAQELNSSQKVAAI
;
A
#
# COMPACT_ATOMS: atom_id res chain seq x y z
N MET A 1 -12.30 11.80 0.49
CA MET A 1 -11.74 11.73 1.85
C MET A 1 -10.76 12.89 2.03
N LYS A 2 -11.05 13.85 2.91
CA LYS A 2 -10.09 14.88 3.34
C LYS A 2 -9.70 14.53 4.77
N LEU A 3 -8.54 13.89 4.95
CA LEU A 3 -8.06 13.50 6.28
C LEU A 3 -7.34 14.70 6.94
N PRO A 4 -7.72 15.11 8.15
CA PRO A 4 -7.18 16.31 8.80
C PRO A 4 -5.69 16.21 9.18
N VAL A 5 -5.11 15.01 9.19
CA VAL A 5 -3.71 14.73 9.57
C VAL A 5 -2.71 15.02 8.43
N VAL A 6 -3.18 15.15 7.18
CA VAL A 6 -2.33 15.20 5.97
C VAL A 6 -1.56 16.52 5.83
N ASN A 7 -2.07 17.62 6.37
CA ASN A 7 -1.49 18.95 6.17
C ASN A 7 -0.15 19.19 6.91
N GLU A 8 0.29 18.26 7.75
CA GLU A 8 1.57 18.34 8.50
C GLU A 8 2.60 17.28 8.06
N LEU A 9 2.31 16.53 6.99
CA LEU A 9 3.17 15.45 6.48
C LEU A 9 3.99 15.94 5.28
N TYR A 10 5.03 16.73 5.53
CA TYR A 10 5.99 17.16 4.49
C TYR A 10 6.56 15.97 3.70
N GLU A 11 6.70 14.80 4.31
CA GLU A 11 7.13 13.56 3.68
C GLU A 11 6.19 13.10 2.56
N LEU A 12 4.89 13.41 2.61
CA LEU A 12 3.96 13.09 1.52
C LEU A 12 4.20 13.99 0.30
N ILE A 13 4.51 15.27 0.53
CA ILE A 13 4.88 16.20 -0.54
C ILE A 13 6.19 15.75 -1.19
N GLU A 14 7.17 15.36 -0.38
CA GLU A 14 8.43 14.81 -0.88
C GLU A 14 8.21 13.49 -1.65
N ALA A 15 7.37 12.59 -1.13
CA ALA A 15 7.02 11.34 -1.79
C ALA A 15 6.36 11.56 -3.15
N GLU A 16 5.45 12.54 -3.26
CA GLU A 16 4.84 12.93 -4.53
C GLU A 16 5.90 13.46 -5.53
N GLY A 17 6.83 14.28 -5.06
CA GLY A 17 7.96 14.75 -5.86
C GLY A 17 8.86 13.60 -6.38
N LEU A 18 9.18 12.64 -5.51
CA LEU A 18 9.95 11.44 -5.86
C LEU A 18 9.21 10.55 -6.86
N LEU A 19 7.88 10.40 -6.69
CA LEU A 19 7.05 9.66 -7.63
C LEU A 19 7.09 10.30 -9.02
N ILE A 20 6.88 11.61 -9.12
CA ILE A 20 6.96 12.37 -10.38
C ILE A 20 8.35 12.22 -11.03
N GLU A 21 9.43 12.27 -10.23
CA GLU A 21 10.79 12.02 -10.73
C GLU A 21 10.92 10.63 -11.36
N CYS A 22 10.30 9.61 -10.75
CA CYS A 22 10.37 8.23 -11.22
C CYS A 22 9.57 7.99 -12.51
N LEU A 23 8.52 8.77 -12.77
CA LEU A 23 7.71 8.67 -13.99
C LEU A 23 8.43 9.21 -15.24
N ARG A 24 9.46 10.04 -15.08
CA ARG A 24 10.22 10.59 -16.22
C ARG A 24 11.04 9.52 -16.94
N PRO A 25 11.23 9.57 -18.28
CA PRO A 25 10.68 10.55 -19.23
C PRO A 25 9.35 10.10 -19.86
N TRP A 26 8.63 9.17 -19.21
CA TRP A 26 7.44 8.53 -19.75
C TRP A 26 6.15 9.10 -19.16
N GLU A 27 6.18 10.36 -18.70
CA GLU A 27 5.06 10.98 -18.00
C GLU A 27 3.78 10.92 -18.82
N VAL A 28 3.87 11.14 -20.13
CA VAL A 28 2.72 11.09 -21.07
C VAL A 28 2.06 9.71 -21.05
N GLN A 29 2.86 8.65 -21.04
CA GLN A 29 2.35 7.28 -21.06
C GLN A 29 1.75 6.86 -19.71
N PHE A 30 2.20 7.46 -18.61
CA PHE A 30 1.62 7.23 -17.29
C PHE A 30 0.32 8.01 -17.01
N GLN A 31 -0.02 9.03 -17.80
CA GLN A 31 -1.22 9.87 -17.57
C GLN A 31 -2.52 9.07 -17.48
N ARG A 32 -2.69 8.01 -18.28
CA ARG A 32 -3.90 7.18 -18.22
C ARG A 32 -4.05 6.49 -16.87
N TYR A 33 -2.95 5.97 -16.33
CA TYR A 33 -2.93 5.23 -15.08
C TYR A 33 -3.10 6.14 -13.88
N ASP A 34 -2.55 7.36 -13.94
CA ASP A 34 -2.76 8.36 -12.89
C ASP A 34 -4.25 8.69 -12.73
N LYS A 35 -4.96 8.88 -13.84
CA LYS A 35 -6.42 9.10 -13.81
C LYS A 35 -7.18 7.93 -13.18
N GLU A 36 -6.83 6.70 -13.53
CA GLU A 36 -7.46 5.49 -12.97
C GLU A 36 -7.16 5.33 -11.48
N LEU A 37 -5.89 5.43 -11.10
CA LEU A 37 -5.42 5.29 -9.72
C LEU A 37 -5.94 6.41 -8.82
N SER A 38 -6.26 7.58 -9.36
CA SER A 38 -6.94 8.65 -8.61
C SER A 38 -8.28 8.22 -7.99
N GLN A 39 -8.90 7.15 -8.49
CA GLN A 39 -10.14 6.58 -7.94
C GLN A 39 -9.89 5.42 -6.97
N VAL A 40 -8.69 4.86 -6.94
CA VAL A 40 -8.34 3.70 -6.11
C VAL A 40 -8.09 4.15 -4.66
N LEU A 41 -8.77 3.53 -3.70
CA LEU A 41 -8.62 3.85 -2.27
C LEU A 41 -7.17 3.67 -1.79
N HIS A 42 -6.54 2.57 -2.20
CA HIS A 42 -5.17 2.21 -1.81
C HIS A 42 -4.12 3.19 -2.33
N TRP A 43 -4.32 3.77 -3.52
CA TRP A 43 -3.44 4.81 -4.07
C TRP A 43 -3.32 6.02 -3.14
N LYS A 44 -4.41 6.37 -2.46
CA LYS A 44 -4.45 7.49 -1.52
C LYS A 44 -3.92 7.09 -0.15
N THR A 45 -4.37 5.95 0.37
CA THR A 45 -4.18 5.60 1.77
C THR A 45 -2.83 4.95 2.08
N LEU A 46 -2.22 4.25 1.13
CA LEU A 46 -0.95 3.56 1.33
C LEU A 46 0.22 4.51 1.61
N PRO A 47 0.43 5.62 0.88
CA PRO A 47 1.45 6.61 1.22
C PRO A 47 1.27 7.16 2.63
N MET A 48 0.02 7.50 3.01
CA MET A 48 -0.30 8.07 4.31
C MET A 48 0.00 7.10 5.45
N ALA A 49 -0.41 5.84 5.30
CA ALA A 49 -0.13 4.79 6.27
C ALA A 49 1.39 4.57 6.40
N THR A 50 2.12 4.58 5.29
CA THR A 50 3.57 4.41 5.25
C THR A 50 4.30 5.54 5.98
N VAL A 51 3.92 6.81 5.75
CA VAL A 51 4.51 7.93 6.48
C VAL A 51 4.18 7.83 7.98
N ALA A 52 2.93 7.52 8.32
CA ALA A 52 2.49 7.47 9.71
C ALA A 52 3.24 6.40 10.51
N ILE A 53 3.43 5.18 9.97
CA ILE A 53 4.19 4.14 10.67
C ILE A 53 5.68 4.49 10.78
N ASN A 54 6.29 5.08 9.75
CA ASN A 54 7.69 5.49 9.81
C ASN A 54 7.91 6.57 10.87
N ARG A 55 7.00 7.55 10.97
CA ARG A 55 7.03 8.56 12.04
C ARG A 55 6.81 7.94 13.42
N HIS A 56 5.85 7.05 13.56
CA HIS A 56 5.60 6.31 14.81
C HIS A 56 6.85 5.58 15.30
N LEU A 57 7.63 5.02 14.37
CA LEU A 57 8.87 4.31 14.64
C LEU A 57 10.11 5.22 14.71
N GLU A 58 9.91 6.54 14.75
CA GLU A 58 10.96 7.56 14.83
C GLU A 58 12.02 7.42 13.74
N ALA A 59 11.63 6.95 12.54
CA ALA A 59 12.51 6.90 11.38
C ALA A 59 12.81 8.32 10.86
N GLU A 60 13.99 8.49 10.25
CA GLU A 60 14.36 9.71 9.55
C GLU A 60 13.29 10.08 8.50
N PRO A 61 12.82 11.34 8.42
CA PRO A 61 11.76 11.75 7.48
C PRO A 61 12.01 11.32 6.04
N ARG A 62 13.28 11.38 5.61
CA ARG A 62 13.74 10.92 4.29
C ARG A 62 13.40 9.45 4.01
N VAL A 63 13.47 8.58 5.02
CA VAL A 63 13.12 7.17 4.88
C VAL A 63 11.62 7.03 4.68
N GLY A 64 10.83 7.76 5.48
CA GLY A 64 9.37 7.80 5.37
C GLY A 64 8.90 8.24 3.99
N SER A 65 9.47 9.32 3.44
CA SER A 65 9.12 9.83 2.11
C SER A 65 9.51 8.87 0.97
N HIS A 66 10.70 8.27 1.04
CA HIS A 66 11.14 7.31 0.02
C HIS A 66 10.31 6.03 0.04
N LEU A 67 10.04 5.46 1.22
CA LEU A 67 9.16 4.29 1.32
C LEU A 67 7.74 4.62 0.86
N ALA A 68 7.22 5.81 1.22
CA ALA A 68 5.91 6.28 0.78
C ALA A 68 5.83 6.55 -0.73
N ALA A 69 6.96 6.68 -1.44
CA ALA A 69 7.01 6.70 -2.90
C ALA A 69 7.22 5.29 -3.51
N ILE A 70 8.00 4.42 -2.85
CA ILE A 70 8.30 3.05 -3.32
C ILE A 70 7.02 2.22 -3.42
N PHE A 71 6.20 2.23 -2.37
CA PHE A 71 4.97 1.43 -2.34
C PHE A 71 3.98 1.80 -3.47
N PRO A 72 3.71 3.09 -3.74
CA PRO A 72 2.95 3.50 -4.92
C PRO A 72 3.57 3.12 -6.26
N LEU A 73 4.90 3.15 -6.43
CA LEU A 73 5.53 2.68 -7.67
C LEU A 73 5.21 1.21 -7.93
N ILE A 74 5.31 0.38 -6.88
CA ILE A 74 4.99 -1.05 -6.94
C ILE A 74 3.50 -1.23 -7.23
N LEU A 75 2.62 -0.47 -6.56
CA LEU A 75 1.18 -0.51 -6.76
C LEU A 75 0.76 -0.08 -8.18
N MET A 76 1.44 0.93 -8.75
CA MET A 76 1.19 1.35 -10.13
C MET A 76 1.70 0.30 -11.11
N SER A 77 2.88 -0.28 -10.90
CA SER A 77 3.40 -1.39 -11.70
C SER A 77 2.42 -2.57 -11.72
N ASP A 78 1.97 -2.98 -10.53
CA ASP A 78 0.95 -4.00 -10.31
C ASP A 78 -0.34 -3.69 -11.10
N HIS A 79 -0.86 -2.46 -10.98
CA HIS A 79 -2.06 -2.03 -11.69
C HIS A 79 -1.89 -2.08 -13.21
N ILE A 80 -0.70 -1.72 -13.73
CA ILE A 80 -0.38 -1.80 -15.15
C ILE A 80 -0.35 -3.25 -15.63
N HIS A 81 0.36 -4.12 -14.91
CA HIS A 81 0.49 -5.54 -15.25
C HIS A 81 -0.84 -6.29 -15.16
N ALA A 82 -1.68 -5.97 -14.18
CA ALA A 82 -3.00 -6.60 -14.01
C ALA A 82 -3.97 -6.33 -15.17
N GLN A 83 -3.77 -5.26 -15.95
CA GLN A 83 -4.60 -4.93 -17.12
C GLN A 83 -4.21 -5.69 -18.39
N VAL A 84 -3.06 -6.38 -18.38
CA VAL A 84 -2.56 -7.14 -19.51
C VAL A 84 -3.43 -8.40 -19.68
N THR A 85 -4.21 -8.44 -20.76
CA THR A 85 -5.09 -9.57 -21.10
C THR A 85 -4.34 -10.70 -21.81
N ASP A 86 -4.63 -11.96 -21.47
CA ASP A 86 -4.03 -13.14 -22.12
C ASP A 86 -4.60 -13.43 -23.54
N ASP A 87 -5.32 -12.47 -24.14
CA ASP A 87 -5.96 -12.60 -25.45
C ASP A 87 -4.97 -12.26 -26.57
N TYR A 88 -4.22 -13.27 -27.00
CA TYR A 88 -3.28 -13.21 -28.12
C TYR A 88 -3.95 -12.92 -29.49
N ASN A 89 -5.29 -12.93 -29.57
CA ASN A 89 -6.02 -12.67 -30.82
C ASN A 89 -6.44 -11.20 -30.99
N LYS A 90 -6.08 -10.30 -30.06
CA LYS A 90 -6.17 -8.87 -30.31
C LYS A 90 -5.17 -8.52 -31.41
N THR A 91 -5.71 -8.38 -32.62
CA THR A 91 -5.03 -8.03 -33.87
C THR A 91 -4.01 -6.91 -33.68
N ASP A 92 -2.88 -7.04 -34.41
CA ASP A 92 -1.66 -6.22 -34.50
C ASP A 92 -1.86 -4.70 -34.78
N GLY A 93 -2.89 -4.07 -34.21
CA GLY A 93 -3.18 -2.64 -34.30
C GLY A 93 -3.49 -1.97 -32.95
N ASP A 94 -3.41 -2.72 -31.84
CA ASP A 94 -3.46 -2.17 -30.48
C ASP A 94 -2.05 -2.24 -29.87
N ASP A 95 -1.15 -1.38 -30.37
CA ASP A 95 0.29 -1.27 -30.03
C ASP A 95 0.58 -1.03 -28.52
N SER A 96 -0.45 -0.98 -27.68
CA SER A 96 -0.36 -0.70 -26.25
C SER A 96 0.10 -1.91 -25.41
N PHE A 97 0.07 -3.13 -25.95
CA PHE A 97 0.27 -4.35 -25.17
C PHE A 97 1.73 -4.61 -24.75
N PRO A 98 2.74 -4.64 -25.64
CA PRO A 98 4.12 -4.93 -25.24
C PRO A 98 4.72 -3.79 -24.39
N TYR A 99 4.27 -2.57 -24.64
CA TYR A 99 4.79 -1.38 -23.97
C TYR A 99 4.35 -1.29 -22.49
N SER A 100 3.14 -1.77 -22.16
CA SER A 100 2.62 -1.74 -20.79
C SER A 100 3.42 -2.62 -19.83
N ILE A 101 3.84 -3.81 -20.27
CA ILE A 101 4.71 -4.70 -19.47
C ILE A 101 6.02 -3.99 -19.12
N LEU A 102 6.67 -3.39 -20.13
CA LEU A 102 7.92 -2.65 -19.94
C LEU A 102 7.77 -1.42 -19.03
N LEU A 103 6.62 -0.74 -19.05
CA LEU A 103 6.35 0.35 -18.12
C LEU A 103 6.28 -0.14 -16.67
N GLY A 104 5.61 -1.27 -16.40
CA GLY A 104 5.58 -1.86 -15.06
C GLY A 104 6.98 -2.28 -14.60
N ASP A 105 7.72 -3.00 -15.45
CA ASP A 105 9.09 -3.42 -15.16
C ASP A 105 10.02 -2.23 -14.87
N TYR A 106 9.83 -1.13 -15.62
CA TYR A 106 10.53 0.13 -15.39
C TYR A 106 10.26 0.71 -13.99
N LEU A 107 9.00 0.70 -13.53
CA LEU A 107 8.64 1.17 -12.19
C LEU A 107 9.21 0.28 -11.09
N PHE A 108 9.28 -1.04 -11.29
CA PHE A 108 10.01 -1.92 -10.35
C PHE A 108 11.50 -1.57 -10.28
N GLY A 109 12.13 -1.30 -11.42
CA GLY A 109 13.51 -0.81 -11.46
C GLY A 109 13.69 0.51 -10.70
N LYS A 110 12.74 1.45 -10.82
CA LYS A 110 12.72 2.70 -10.06
C LYS A 110 12.56 2.48 -8.56
N ALA A 111 11.66 1.60 -8.15
CA ALA A 111 11.47 1.24 -6.74
C ALA A 111 12.77 0.71 -6.10
N VAL A 112 13.47 -0.21 -6.79
CA VAL A 112 14.78 -0.71 -6.35
C VAL A 112 15.82 0.42 -6.27
N GLY A 113 15.87 1.30 -7.28
CA GLY A 113 16.75 2.46 -7.27
C GLY A 113 16.46 3.48 -6.15
N MET A 114 15.21 3.58 -5.69
CA MET A 114 14.86 4.41 -4.53
C MET A 114 15.33 3.79 -3.22
N LEU A 115 15.29 2.46 -3.08
CA LEU A 115 15.85 1.78 -1.90
C LEU A 115 17.34 2.08 -1.71
N THR A 116 18.12 2.15 -2.80
CA THR A 116 19.55 2.47 -2.70
C THR A 116 19.81 3.90 -2.22
N ARG A 117 18.86 4.84 -2.42
CA ARG A 117 19.03 6.23 -1.97
C ARG A 117 18.95 6.37 -0.45
N ILE A 118 18.29 5.43 0.24
CA ILE A 118 18.12 5.42 1.69
C ILE A 118 18.91 4.30 2.37
N ASP A 119 19.95 3.77 1.70
CA ASP A 119 20.72 2.62 2.18
C ASP A 119 19.85 1.41 2.56
N GLY A 120 18.69 1.28 1.92
CA GLY A 120 17.64 0.29 2.21
C GLY A 120 17.89 -1.10 1.61
N HIS A 121 19.14 -1.44 1.28
CA HIS A 121 19.50 -2.73 0.66
C HIS A 121 19.01 -3.95 1.45
N ARG A 122 19.02 -3.89 2.79
CA ARG A 122 18.47 -4.94 3.66
C ARG A 122 16.96 -5.14 3.52
N LEU A 123 16.24 -4.19 2.93
CA LEU A 123 14.79 -4.29 2.69
C LEU A 123 14.46 -5.04 1.39
N LEU A 124 15.44 -5.27 0.50
CA LEU A 124 15.21 -5.90 -0.81
C LEU A 124 14.47 -7.24 -0.73
N PRO A 125 14.81 -8.17 0.19
CA PRO A 125 14.06 -9.43 0.30
C PRO A 125 12.56 -9.20 0.55
N TYR A 126 12.22 -8.27 1.44
CA TYR A 126 10.83 -7.96 1.77
C TYR A 126 10.05 -7.38 0.58
N PHE A 127 10.69 -6.50 -0.22
CA PHE A 127 10.04 -5.98 -1.42
C PHE A 127 9.90 -7.03 -2.52
N SER A 128 10.87 -7.94 -2.65
CA SER A 128 10.77 -9.10 -3.54
C SER A 128 9.59 -9.99 -3.14
N ASP A 129 9.49 -10.31 -1.84
CA ASP A 129 8.41 -11.15 -1.31
C ASP A 129 7.04 -10.50 -1.51
N LEU A 130 6.93 -9.18 -1.31
CA LEU A 130 5.70 -8.43 -1.62
C LEU A 130 5.29 -8.58 -3.09
N ILE A 131 6.22 -8.37 -4.02
CA ILE A 131 5.95 -8.47 -5.47
C ILE A 131 5.49 -9.89 -5.82
N CYS A 132 6.18 -10.91 -5.29
CA CYS A 132 5.78 -12.30 -5.47
C CYS A 132 4.37 -12.55 -4.92
N LEU A 133 4.08 -12.11 -3.71
CA LEU A 133 2.79 -12.35 -3.05
C LEU A 133 1.64 -11.68 -3.82
N VAL A 134 1.82 -10.44 -4.27
CA VAL A 134 0.83 -9.70 -5.08
C VAL A 134 0.57 -10.43 -6.40
N ASN A 135 1.63 -10.85 -7.09
CA ASN A 135 1.52 -11.58 -8.36
C ASN A 135 0.87 -12.96 -8.17
N GLU A 136 1.16 -13.67 -7.08
CA GLU A 136 0.47 -14.90 -6.71
C GLU A 136 -1.03 -14.67 -6.51
N GLY A 137 -1.41 -13.55 -5.89
CA GLY A 137 -2.80 -13.11 -5.77
C GLY A 137 -3.49 -13.01 -7.13
N HIS A 138 -2.88 -12.30 -8.10
CA HIS A 138 -3.43 -12.21 -9.45
C HIS A 138 -3.55 -13.56 -10.17
N VAL A 139 -2.57 -14.44 -9.98
CA VAL A 139 -2.62 -15.81 -10.53
C VAL A 139 -3.80 -16.58 -9.93
N MET A 140 -4.00 -16.52 -8.61
CA MET A 140 -5.14 -17.12 -7.93
C MET A 140 -6.48 -16.55 -8.41
N GLY A 141 -6.55 -15.23 -8.59
CA GLY A 141 -7.69 -14.53 -9.18
C GLY A 141 -8.03 -15.09 -10.56
N LYS A 142 -7.05 -15.12 -11.48
CA LYS A 142 -7.25 -15.66 -12.83
C LYS A 142 -7.70 -17.14 -12.83
N LEU A 143 -7.05 -18.00 -12.04
CA LEU A 143 -7.37 -19.43 -11.95
C LEU A 143 -8.77 -19.71 -11.39
N SER A 144 -9.27 -18.84 -10.51
CA SER A 144 -10.61 -18.95 -9.93
C SER A 144 -11.72 -18.32 -10.80
N GLY A 145 -11.37 -17.74 -11.95
CA GLY A 145 -12.28 -16.97 -12.79
C GLY A 145 -12.67 -15.63 -12.17
N ASN A 146 -11.74 -15.01 -11.45
CA ASN A 146 -11.89 -13.75 -10.72
C ASN A 146 -13.05 -13.76 -9.71
N LYS A 147 -13.32 -14.91 -9.11
CA LYS A 147 -14.26 -15.00 -8.00
C LYS A 147 -13.64 -14.30 -6.79
N VAL A 148 -14.44 -13.49 -6.11
CA VAL A 148 -13.97 -12.79 -4.93
C VAL A 148 -13.66 -13.80 -3.83
N ASP A 149 -12.41 -13.81 -3.42
CA ASP A 149 -11.87 -14.63 -2.35
C ASP A 149 -10.99 -13.76 -1.43
N PHE A 150 -11.13 -13.93 -0.12
CA PHE A 150 -10.47 -13.05 0.85
C PHE A 150 -8.97 -13.31 0.93
N GLU A 151 -8.50 -14.53 0.67
CA GLU A 151 -7.06 -14.81 0.60
C GLU A 151 -6.45 -14.13 -0.63
N THR A 152 -7.12 -14.20 -1.77
CA THR A 152 -6.72 -13.51 -2.99
C THR A 152 -6.63 -11.99 -2.76
N LEU A 153 -7.67 -11.38 -2.17
CA LEU A 153 -7.66 -9.96 -1.82
C LEU A 153 -6.55 -9.58 -0.82
N ALA A 154 -6.27 -10.47 0.15
CA ALA A 154 -5.19 -10.26 1.10
C ALA A 154 -3.82 -10.16 0.40
N ARG A 155 -3.57 -11.08 -0.52
CA ARG A 155 -2.34 -11.13 -1.32
C ARG A 155 -2.20 -9.94 -2.25
N GLU A 156 -3.27 -9.59 -2.97
CA GLU A 156 -3.26 -8.51 -3.96
C GLU A 156 -3.17 -7.10 -3.36
N LYS A 157 -3.76 -6.87 -2.18
CA LYS A 157 -3.92 -5.49 -1.65
C LYS A 157 -3.52 -5.31 -0.19
N ALA A 158 -3.88 -6.23 0.72
CA ALA A 158 -3.54 -6.07 2.13
C ALA A 158 -2.02 -6.17 2.39
N SER A 159 -1.34 -6.98 1.58
CA SER A 159 0.11 -7.17 1.58
C SER A 159 0.90 -5.86 1.50
N TYR A 160 0.45 -4.87 0.73
CA TYR A 160 1.11 -3.56 0.67
C TYR A 160 1.23 -2.88 2.05
N TYR A 161 0.20 -2.98 2.87
CA TYR A 161 0.19 -2.40 4.22
C TYR A 161 0.98 -3.27 5.19
N GLN A 162 0.83 -4.60 5.09
CA GLN A 162 1.63 -5.57 5.84
C GLN A 162 3.13 -5.29 5.67
N TYR A 163 3.59 -5.17 4.42
CA TYR A 163 4.99 -4.91 4.10
C TYR A 163 5.41 -3.47 4.38
N SER A 164 4.51 -2.48 4.26
CA SER A 164 4.81 -1.10 4.68
C SER A 164 5.15 -1.02 6.16
N PHE A 165 4.37 -1.70 7.01
CA PHE A 165 4.60 -1.70 8.44
C PHE A 165 5.81 -2.56 8.83
N LEU A 166 5.95 -3.74 8.21
CA LEU A 166 7.09 -4.63 8.44
C LEU A 166 8.41 -3.96 8.04
N THR A 167 8.49 -3.36 6.85
CA THR A 167 9.72 -2.72 6.36
C THR A 167 10.09 -1.50 7.19
N ALA A 168 9.11 -0.72 7.67
CA ALA A 168 9.36 0.36 8.62
C ALA A 168 9.97 -0.17 9.93
N ALA A 169 9.42 -1.24 10.51
CA ALA A 169 9.95 -1.87 11.72
C ALA A 169 11.37 -2.42 11.52
N VAL A 170 11.61 -3.13 10.43
CA VAL A 170 12.94 -3.65 10.08
C VAL A 170 13.94 -2.52 9.89
N PHE A 171 13.54 -1.44 9.20
CA PHE A 171 14.42 -0.30 8.97
C PHE A 171 14.75 0.43 10.28
N SER A 172 13.78 0.60 11.19
CA SER A 172 14.03 1.17 12.52
C SER A 172 14.76 0.24 13.48
N GLY A 173 15.25 -0.92 13.02
CA GLY A 173 16.06 -1.84 13.82
C GLY A 173 15.28 -2.56 14.92
N LYS A 174 13.96 -2.72 14.73
CA LYS A 174 13.09 -3.42 15.68
C LYS A 174 13.41 -4.92 15.74
N GLY A 175 13.16 -5.53 16.90
CA GLY A 175 13.37 -6.96 17.09
C GLY A 175 12.30 -7.82 16.37
N PRO A 176 12.53 -9.14 16.21
CA PRO A 176 11.58 -10.01 15.49
C PRO A 176 10.14 -9.99 16.02
N TYR A 177 9.98 -9.86 17.34
CA TYR A 177 8.65 -9.76 17.96
C TYR A 177 7.92 -8.47 17.59
N GLU A 178 8.62 -7.33 17.59
CA GLU A 178 8.07 -6.04 17.19
C GLU A 178 7.79 -6.02 15.68
N CYS A 179 8.68 -6.57 14.85
CA CYS A 179 8.45 -6.71 13.41
C CYS A 179 7.18 -7.52 13.12
N ALA A 180 7.01 -8.68 13.77
CA ALA A 180 5.81 -9.50 13.62
C ALA A 180 4.53 -8.81 14.14
N PHE A 181 4.66 -7.94 15.15
CA PHE A 181 3.57 -7.11 15.63
C PHE A 181 3.14 -6.10 14.56
N TYR A 182 4.06 -5.29 14.05
CA TYR A 182 3.75 -4.27 13.05
C TYR A 182 3.28 -4.88 11.73
N GLU A 183 3.86 -6.01 11.31
CA GLU A 183 3.39 -6.78 10.17
C GLU A 183 1.90 -7.14 10.31
N LYS A 184 1.47 -7.66 11.46
CA LYS A 184 0.06 -8.01 11.73
C LYS A 184 -0.85 -6.78 11.74
N ILE A 185 -0.40 -5.68 12.34
CA ILE A 185 -1.17 -4.42 12.30
C ILE A 185 -1.38 -3.97 10.84
N GLY A 186 -0.32 -3.95 10.04
CA GLY A 186 -0.37 -3.60 8.62
C GLY A 186 -1.32 -4.52 7.86
N TYR A 187 -1.26 -5.83 8.10
CA TYR A 187 -2.18 -6.81 7.50
C TYR A 187 -3.65 -6.50 7.81
N HIS A 188 -4.01 -6.30 9.08
CA HIS A 188 -5.41 -6.03 9.45
C HIS A 188 -5.90 -4.67 8.92
N LEU A 189 -5.06 -3.64 8.92
CA LEU A 189 -5.40 -2.36 8.28
C LEU A 189 -5.64 -2.54 6.78
N GLY A 190 -4.73 -3.22 6.08
CA GLY A 190 -4.84 -3.49 4.66
C GLY A 190 -6.13 -4.25 4.33
N MET A 191 -6.42 -5.33 5.06
CA MET A 191 -7.65 -6.10 4.90
C MET A 191 -8.90 -5.26 5.17
N ALA A 192 -8.90 -4.44 6.21
CA ALA A 192 -10.04 -3.57 6.51
C ALA A 192 -10.35 -2.62 5.35
N LEU A 193 -9.32 -1.97 4.80
CA LEU A 193 -9.46 -1.04 3.66
C LEU A 193 -9.89 -1.78 2.39
N THR A 194 -9.26 -2.92 2.06
CA THR A 194 -9.58 -3.70 0.86
C THR A 194 -11.01 -4.24 0.90
N LEU A 195 -11.42 -4.83 2.03
CA LEU A 195 -12.77 -5.38 2.17
C LEU A 195 -13.82 -4.28 2.13
N PHE A 196 -13.53 -3.11 2.68
CA PHE A 196 -14.44 -1.96 2.58
C PHE A 196 -14.60 -1.48 1.13
N ASP A 197 -13.49 -1.31 0.41
CA ASP A 197 -13.49 -0.91 -1.01
C ASP A 197 -14.31 -1.89 -1.88
N LYS A 198 -14.28 -3.18 -1.51
CA LYS A 198 -15.06 -4.25 -2.17
C LYS A 198 -16.49 -4.42 -1.64
N GLY A 199 -16.94 -3.61 -0.68
CA GLY A 199 -18.31 -3.64 -0.13
C GLY A 199 -18.57 -4.67 0.99
N PHE A 200 -17.54 -5.35 1.49
CA PHE A 200 -17.66 -6.34 2.58
C PHE A 200 -17.51 -5.70 3.97
N SER A 201 -18.38 -4.76 4.30
CA SER A 201 -18.24 -3.92 5.50
C SER A 201 -18.14 -4.73 6.81
N LYS A 202 -18.95 -5.78 7.01
CA LYS A 202 -18.89 -6.61 8.25
C LYS A 202 -17.52 -7.27 8.43
N ALA A 203 -16.94 -7.80 7.35
CA ALA A 203 -15.61 -8.40 7.38
C ALA A 203 -14.53 -7.33 7.62
N SER A 204 -14.65 -6.16 6.98
CA SER A 204 -13.79 -5.00 7.24
C SER A 204 -13.74 -4.63 8.72
N PHE A 205 -14.90 -4.49 9.40
CA PHE A 205 -14.94 -4.18 10.84
C PHE A 205 -14.34 -5.27 11.73
N THR A 206 -14.39 -6.53 11.29
CA THR A 206 -13.74 -7.62 12.02
C THR A 206 -12.22 -7.41 12.05
N HIS A 207 -11.62 -6.99 10.92
CA HIS A 207 -10.19 -6.67 10.87
C HIS A 207 -9.84 -5.40 11.66
N ILE A 208 -10.70 -4.38 11.68
CA ILE A 208 -10.52 -3.21 12.56
C ILE A 208 -10.49 -3.64 14.04
N GLY A 209 -11.43 -4.50 14.44
CA GLY A 209 -11.47 -5.04 15.81
C GLY A 209 -10.21 -5.84 16.17
N GLN A 210 -9.72 -6.68 15.25
CA GLN A 210 -8.48 -7.43 15.44
C GLN A 210 -7.26 -6.52 15.59
N MET A 211 -7.16 -5.48 14.76
CA MET A 211 -6.12 -4.46 14.86
C MET A 211 -6.15 -3.75 16.21
N ASN A 212 -7.33 -3.32 16.68
CA ASN A 212 -7.48 -2.62 17.96
C ASN A 212 -7.14 -3.51 19.17
N ASN A 213 -7.47 -4.80 19.11
CA ASN A 213 -7.11 -5.75 20.16
C ASN A 213 -5.58 -5.93 20.22
N LEU A 214 -4.94 -6.17 19.07
CA LEU A 214 -3.48 -6.28 18.98
C LEU A 214 -2.79 -5.03 19.54
N TRP A 215 -3.32 -3.86 19.19
CA TRP A 215 -2.81 -2.57 19.67
C TRP A 215 -2.94 -2.43 21.18
N SER A 216 -4.11 -2.76 21.74
CA SER A 216 -4.39 -2.65 23.18
C SER A 216 -3.52 -3.59 24.02
N ASP A 217 -3.31 -4.82 23.54
CA ASP A 217 -2.55 -5.85 24.27
C ASP A 217 -1.05 -5.52 24.38
N ASN A 218 -0.49 -4.78 23.42
CA ASN A 218 0.94 -4.48 23.37
C ASN A 218 1.30 -3.09 23.91
N PHE A 219 0.34 -2.16 24.04
CA PHE A 219 0.63 -0.76 24.36
C PHE A 219 0.57 -0.40 25.87
N CYS A 220 0.45 -1.38 26.79
CA CYS A 220 0.63 -1.14 28.23
C CYS A 220 2.05 -0.63 28.64
N ARG A 221 2.92 -0.23 27.69
CA ARG A 221 4.33 0.12 27.95
C ARG A 221 4.86 1.41 27.32
N SER A 222 4.07 2.18 26.57
CA SER A 222 4.58 3.39 25.90
C SER A 222 3.69 4.61 26.18
N ASN A 223 4.20 5.51 27.01
CA ASN A 223 3.51 6.70 27.51
C ASN A 223 3.94 7.95 26.72
N ARG A 224 3.77 7.96 25.39
CA ARG A 224 4.06 9.15 24.55
C ARG A 224 2.80 9.69 23.87
N SER A 225 2.61 11.00 24.07
CA SER A 225 1.58 11.85 23.49
C SER A 225 1.73 11.96 21.96
N SER A 226 0.58 11.98 21.28
CA SER A 226 0.36 12.11 19.81
C SER A 226 1.04 11.03 18.96
N ASP A 227 0.38 9.89 18.86
CA ASP A 227 0.76 8.85 17.91
C ASP A 227 0.02 9.10 16.58
N VAL A 228 0.69 9.73 15.62
CA VAL A 228 0.16 10.03 14.28
C VAL A 228 -0.44 8.78 13.62
N LEU A 229 0.13 7.61 13.89
CA LEU A 229 -0.41 6.35 13.39
C LEU A 229 -1.75 6.04 14.06
N ARG A 230 -1.87 6.17 15.38
CA ARG A 230 -3.14 5.99 16.07
C ARG A 230 -4.21 6.96 15.58
N ASP A 231 -3.87 8.23 15.42
CA ASP A 231 -4.82 9.23 14.91
C ASP A 231 -5.27 8.88 13.49
N LEU A 232 -4.34 8.43 12.62
CA LEU A 232 -4.68 7.98 11.27
C LEU A 232 -5.58 6.73 11.28
N LEU A 233 -5.28 5.75 12.14
CA LEU A 233 -6.09 4.54 12.30
C LEU A 233 -7.50 4.86 12.82
N ASP A 234 -7.61 5.78 13.77
CA ASP A 234 -8.88 6.24 14.32
C ASP A 234 -9.70 6.97 13.25
N VAL A 235 -9.08 7.82 12.43
CA VAL A 235 -9.78 8.48 11.33
C VAL A 235 -10.23 7.46 10.28
N PHE A 236 -9.40 6.49 9.91
CA PHE A 236 -9.83 5.40 9.01
C PHE A 236 -11.03 4.66 9.61
N ALA A 237 -10.97 4.27 10.88
CA ALA A 237 -12.08 3.59 11.53
C ALA A 237 -13.36 4.44 11.55
N GLN A 238 -13.26 5.75 11.79
CA GLN A 238 -14.41 6.66 11.80
C GLN A 238 -15.04 6.83 10.42
N GLU A 239 -14.23 7.03 9.37
CA GLU A 239 -14.69 7.18 7.99
C GLU A 239 -15.37 5.90 7.46
N LEU A 240 -14.83 4.73 7.83
CA LEU A 240 -15.43 3.44 7.50
C LEU A 240 -16.79 3.26 8.20
N ASN A 241 -16.90 3.68 9.46
CA ASN A 241 -18.14 3.65 10.24
C ASN A 241 -19.21 4.62 9.74
N SER A 242 -18.83 5.85 9.35
CA SER A 242 -19.77 6.88 8.89
C SER A 242 -20.40 6.51 7.55
N SER A 243 -19.60 5.94 6.64
CA SER A 243 -20.05 5.51 5.31
C SER A 243 -21.12 4.40 5.36
N GLN A 244 -21.08 3.55 6.39
CA GLN A 244 -22.07 2.50 6.59
C GLN A 244 -23.44 3.02 7.04
N LYS A 245 -23.46 4.08 7.87
CA LYS A 245 -24.72 4.70 8.34
C LYS A 245 -25.48 5.39 7.22
N VAL A 246 -24.77 5.88 6.20
CA VAL A 246 -25.38 6.51 5.02
C VAL A 246 -25.93 5.47 4.04
N ALA A 247 -25.30 4.29 3.94
CA ALA A 247 -25.78 3.19 3.08
C ALA A 247 -26.97 2.39 3.66
N ALA A 248 -27.35 2.63 4.91
CA ALA A 248 -28.44 1.95 5.62
C ALA A 248 -29.73 2.80 5.73
N ILE A 249 -29.78 3.96 5.07
CA ILE A 249 -30.94 4.87 4.95
C ILE A 249 -31.42 4.82 3.50
#